data_AF-A0A0F8VM54-F1
#
_entry.id   AF-A0A0F8VM54-F1
#
_cell.length_a   1.000
_cell.length_b   1.000
_cell.length_c   1.000
_cell.angle_alpha   90.00
_cell.angle_beta   90.00
_cell.angle_gamma   90.00
#
_symmetry.space_group_name_H-M   'P 1'
#
loop_
_entity.id
_entity.type
_entity.pdbx_description
1 polymer ?
#
loop_
_entity_poly.entity_id
_entity_poly.type
_entity_poly.pdbx_seq_one_letter_code
_entity_poly.pdbx_strand_id
1 'polypeptide(L)'
;MSFDVLSKSKTDSLHSAPVSNILNKVVENHIVHSRSSDLCKNCTFIKEYYIALCERGYWKAQHSKATEREEELKKKIKELEAKLRMREKQLFGKKSEKSNKIEGQANADKIEKKNRGQQPGKPGHGHGKHDRLEVIEEVIEIPEEERYCEICGLPFEDFPGTDDSDDIVYNVKAHKRRRKRKRYKKTCKCPETPGIITAPLPPKLIPKGILDTSVWVKIILDKYYLYRPTYRFLRELDLYDVDIAQGTVTGGLKKIAPLFDPILKEIEEKNKSAF
;
A
#
# COMPACT_ATOMS: atom_id res chain seq x y z
N MET A 1 21.51 8.66 53.44
CA MET A 1 21.14 7.34 53.96
C MET A 1 21.24 6.35 52.82
N SER A 2 22.46 5.84 52.65
CA SER A 2 22.81 4.78 51.72
C SER A 2 22.47 3.45 52.37
N PHE A 3 21.97 2.48 51.60
CA PHE A 3 22.32 1.07 51.81
C PHE A 3 22.15 0.33 50.48
N ASP A 4 23.25 0.30 49.74
CA ASP A 4 23.51 -0.68 48.69
C ASP A 4 23.64 -2.06 49.35
N VAL A 5 22.92 -3.05 48.83
CA VAL A 5 23.19 -4.46 49.11
C VAL A 5 23.71 -5.10 47.84
N LEU A 6 25.03 -5.06 47.72
CA LEU A 6 25.82 -5.91 46.84
C LEU A 6 25.91 -7.30 47.46
N SER A 7 25.21 -8.29 46.90
CA SER A 7 25.55 -9.71 47.09
C SER A 7 26.04 -10.30 45.76
N LYS A 8 27.37 -10.24 45.58
CA LYS A 8 28.09 -11.13 44.66
C LYS A 8 28.02 -12.54 45.23
N SER A 9 27.31 -13.44 44.56
CA SER A 9 27.57 -14.88 44.67
C SER A 9 27.78 -15.45 43.27
N LYS A 10 29.02 -15.88 43.03
CA LYS A 10 29.48 -16.61 41.85
C LYS A 10 28.50 -17.74 41.51
N THR A 11 28.00 -17.74 40.28
CA THR A 11 27.38 -18.92 39.68
C THR A 11 28.51 -19.86 39.26
N ASP A 12 28.93 -20.72 40.19
CA ASP A 12 29.73 -21.88 39.84
C ASP A 12 28.83 -22.88 39.11
N SER A 13 29.23 -23.16 37.87
CA SER A 13 28.64 -24.16 36.99
C SER A 13 28.79 -25.56 37.60
N LEU A 14 27.79 -26.00 38.36
CA LEU A 14 27.66 -27.41 38.72
C LEU A 14 26.98 -28.15 37.58
N HIS A 15 27.80 -28.81 36.75
CA HIS A 15 27.38 -29.86 35.85
C HIS A 15 26.54 -30.88 36.63
N SER A 16 25.25 -30.95 36.33
CA SER A 16 24.36 -32.02 36.77
C SER A 16 24.83 -33.31 36.13
N ALA A 17 25.61 -34.11 36.86
CA ALA A 17 25.91 -35.48 36.48
C ALA A 17 24.61 -36.27 36.28
N PRO A 18 24.51 -37.14 35.26
CA PRO A 18 23.29 -37.88 34.99
C PRO A 18 23.05 -38.91 36.09
N VAL A 19 21.85 -38.89 36.67
CA VAL A 19 21.36 -39.81 37.72
C VAL A 19 21.29 -41.28 37.25
N SER A 20 21.76 -41.58 36.04
CA SER A 20 21.77 -42.93 35.46
C SER A 20 22.83 -43.88 36.06
N ASN A 21 23.86 -43.38 36.75
CA ASN A 21 24.99 -44.22 37.19
C ASN A 21 24.91 -44.78 38.62
N ILE A 22 23.92 -44.42 39.43
CA ILE A 22 23.78 -44.96 40.80
C ILE A 22 22.89 -46.22 40.82
N LEU A 23 21.98 -46.38 39.86
CA LEU A 23 21.08 -47.55 39.78
C LEU A 23 21.71 -48.79 39.12
N ASN A 24 22.75 -48.63 38.30
CA ASN A 24 23.38 -49.77 37.62
C ASN A 24 24.26 -50.62 38.56
N LYS A 25 24.81 -50.04 39.64
CA LYS A 25 25.64 -50.77 40.61
C LYS A 25 24.86 -51.65 41.58
N VAL A 26 23.55 -51.45 41.71
CA VAL A 26 22.69 -52.24 42.62
C VAL A 26 22.03 -53.42 41.87
N VAL A 27 21.94 -53.35 40.55
CA VAL A 27 21.24 -54.38 39.73
C VAL A 27 22.14 -55.57 39.37
N GLU A 28 23.46 -55.45 39.45
CA GLU A 28 24.38 -56.55 39.09
C GLU A 28 24.60 -57.61 40.19
N ASN A 29 24.14 -57.41 41.42
CA ASN A 29 24.47 -58.32 42.54
C ASN A 29 23.34 -59.22 43.06
N HIS A 30 22.19 -59.32 42.38
CA HIS A 30 21.16 -60.31 42.73
C HIS A 30 20.56 -60.99 41.50
N ILE A 31 21.39 -61.75 40.78
CA ILE A 31 20.92 -62.89 40.01
C ILE A 31 21.57 -64.14 40.61
N VAL A 32 21.08 -64.55 41.79
CA VAL A 32 21.35 -65.89 42.30
C VAL A 32 20.29 -66.81 41.68
N HIS A 33 20.77 -67.64 40.77
CA HIS A 33 20.08 -68.83 40.27
C HIS A 33 19.65 -69.70 41.45
N SER A 34 18.34 -69.91 41.63
CA SER A 34 17.83 -71.10 42.31
C SER A 34 16.83 -71.80 41.41
N ARG A 35 17.34 -72.79 40.66
CA ARG A 35 16.54 -73.89 40.12
C ARG A 35 15.99 -74.70 41.30
N SER A 36 14.71 -74.56 41.59
CA SER A 36 13.91 -75.67 42.13
C SER A 36 12.46 -75.45 41.72
N SER A 37 12.01 -76.31 40.82
CA SER A 37 10.63 -76.49 40.42
C SER A 37 9.75 -76.83 41.62
N ASP A 38 8.54 -76.26 41.59
CA ASP A 38 7.35 -76.67 42.33
C ASP A 38 7.30 -76.40 43.84
N LEU A 39 6.99 -75.14 44.19
CA LEU A 39 5.80 -74.74 44.96
C LEU A 39 5.96 -73.30 45.44
N CYS A 40 5.20 -72.37 44.86
CA CYS A 40 4.22 -71.60 45.62
C CYS A 40 3.44 -70.71 44.65
N LYS A 41 2.31 -71.22 44.14
CA LYS A 41 1.33 -70.44 43.35
C LYS A 41 0.71 -69.27 44.15
N ASN A 42 1.09 -69.10 45.42
CA ASN A 42 0.61 -68.06 46.35
C ASN A 42 1.73 -67.37 47.14
N CYS A 43 2.95 -67.25 46.59
CA CYS A 43 4.02 -66.51 47.26
C CYS A 43 3.68 -65.02 47.28
N THR A 44 3.32 -64.49 48.46
CA THR A 44 2.93 -63.08 48.68
C THR A 44 4.03 -62.13 48.25
N PHE A 45 5.28 -62.48 48.53
CA PHE A 45 6.46 -61.71 48.13
C PHE A 45 6.59 -61.53 46.61
N ILE A 46 6.32 -62.58 45.83
CA ILE A 46 6.36 -62.51 44.37
C ILE A 46 5.22 -61.62 43.84
N LYS A 47 4.02 -61.73 44.45
CA LYS A 47 2.89 -60.86 44.09
C LYS A 47 3.17 -59.39 44.40
N GLU A 48 3.70 -59.09 45.59
CA GLU A 48 4.09 -57.73 46.00
C GLU A 48 5.20 -57.16 45.12
N TYR A 49 6.20 -57.98 44.76
CA TYR A 49 7.25 -57.58 43.82
C TYR A 49 6.71 -57.23 42.43
N TYR A 50 5.77 -58.03 41.90
CA TYR A 50 5.13 -57.72 40.62
C TYR A 50 4.21 -56.49 40.69
N ILE A 51 3.49 -56.28 41.80
CA ILE A 51 2.71 -55.05 42.03
C ILE A 51 3.63 -53.83 42.02
N ALA A 52 4.75 -53.87 42.74
CA ALA A 52 5.72 -52.79 42.77
C ALA A 52 6.35 -52.51 41.39
N LEU A 53 6.61 -53.54 40.58
CA LEU A 53 7.08 -53.39 39.20
C LEU A 53 6.02 -52.72 38.30
N CYS A 54 4.76 -53.13 38.42
CA CYS A 54 3.64 -52.54 37.70
C CYS A 54 3.43 -51.07 38.10
N GLU A 55 3.48 -50.75 39.40
CA GLU A 55 3.40 -49.37 39.91
C GLU A 55 4.57 -48.52 39.42
N ARG A 56 5.80 -49.05 39.45
CA ARG A 56 6.96 -48.34 38.88
C ARG A 56 6.78 -48.03 37.40
N GLY A 57 6.25 -48.98 36.63
CA GLY A 57 5.91 -48.79 35.22
C GLY A 57 4.84 -47.72 35.03
N TYR A 58 3.77 -47.78 35.84
CA TYR A 58 2.69 -46.80 35.85
C TYR A 58 3.19 -45.39 36.15
N TRP A 59 3.98 -45.20 37.22
CA TRP A 59 4.52 -43.90 37.61
C TRP A 59 5.53 -43.36 36.59
N LYS A 60 6.35 -44.21 35.98
CA LYS A 60 7.22 -43.81 34.85
C LYS A 60 6.40 -43.32 33.66
N ALA A 61 5.33 -44.03 33.30
CA ALA A 61 4.44 -43.63 32.21
C ALA A 61 3.71 -42.32 32.52
N GLN A 62 3.23 -42.13 33.76
CA GLN A 62 2.61 -40.88 34.19
C GLN A 62 3.61 -39.72 34.19
N HIS A 63 4.85 -39.94 34.63
CA HIS A 63 5.90 -38.92 34.60
C HIS A 63 6.29 -38.53 33.16
N SER A 64 6.39 -39.51 32.23
CA SER A 64 6.58 -39.21 30.80
C SER A 64 5.46 -38.32 30.27
N LYS A 65 4.19 -38.70 30.54
CA LYS A 65 3.04 -37.89 30.13
C LYS A 65 2.99 -36.50 30.77
N ALA A 66 3.50 -36.37 32.00
CA ALA A 66 3.55 -35.08 32.71
C ALA A 66 4.65 -34.17 32.12
N THR A 67 5.83 -34.74 31.86
CA THR A 67 6.95 -34.02 31.23
C THR A 67 6.60 -33.58 29.81
N GLU A 68 5.97 -34.44 29.00
CA GLU A 68 5.43 -34.08 27.68
C GLU A 68 4.44 -32.91 27.78
N ARG A 69 3.49 -32.96 28.72
CA ARG A 69 2.53 -31.87 28.96
C ARG A 69 3.21 -30.56 29.39
N GLU A 70 4.20 -30.63 30.26
CA GLU A 70 4.96 -29.45 30.67
C GLU A 70 5.73 -28.82 29.50
N GLU A 71 6.33 -29.65 28.64
CA GLU A 71 7.03 -29.16 27.45
C GLU A 71 6.07 -28.47 26.47
N GLU A 72 4.89 -29.06 26.23
CA GLU A 72 3.85 -28.44 25.41
C GLU A 72 3.36 -27.11 25.98
N LEU A 73 3.13 -27.05 27.30
CA LEU A 73 2.71 -25.82 27.97
C LEU A 73 3.80 -24.74 27.89
N LYS A 74 5.07 -25.10 28.10
CA LYS A 74 6.22 -24.18 27.96
C LYS A 74 6.34 -23.65 26.53
N LYS A 75 6.13 -24.50 25.51
CA LYS A 75 6.08 -24.07 24.10
C LYS A 75 4.96 -23.07 23.85
N LYS A 76 3.75 -23.34 24.36
CA LYS A 76 2.59 -22.43 24.24
C LYS A 76 2.81 -21.09 24.92
N ILE A 77 3.39 -21.08 26.13
CA ILE A 77 3.72 -19.85 26.85
C ILE A 77 4.70 -19.00 26.02
N LYS A 78 5.77 -19.61 25.51
CA LYS A 78 6.78 -18.91 24.70
C LYS A 78 6.16 -18.29 23.42
N GLU A 79 5.24 -19.01 22.77
CA GLU A 79 4.53 -18.52 21.60
C GLU A 79 3.61 -17.34 21.94
N LEU A 80 2.84 -17.45 23.02
CA LEU A 80 1.93 -16.40 23.47
C LEU A 80 2.69 -15.14 23.90
N GLU A 81 3.78 -15.28 24.64
CA GLU A 81 4.66 -14.16 25.00
C GLU A 81 5.26 -13.48 23.77
N ALA A 82 5.67 -14.25 22.76
CA ALA A 82 6.17 -13.69 21.51
C ALA A 82 5.08 -12.88 20.77
N LYS A 83 3.85 -13.39 20.74
CA LYS A 83 2.69 -12.68 20.16
C LYS A 83 2.38 -11.41 20.93
N LEU A 84 2.42 -11.44 22.27
CA LEU A 84 2.20 -10.25 23.10
C LEU A 84 3.26 -9.19 22.83
N ARG A 85 4.55 -9.54 22.86
CA ARG A 85 5.64 -8.60 22.52
C ARG A 85 5.46 -7.98 21.13
N MET A 86 5.07 -8.78 20.14
CA MET A 86 4.81 -8.29 18.79
C MET A 86 3.65 -7.29 18.76
N ARG A 87 2.54 -7.58 19.46
CA ARG A 87 1.35 -6.72 19.50
C ARG A 87 1.60 -5.45 20.30
N GLU A 88 2.28 -5.52 21.42
CA GLU A 88 2.71 -4.34 22.19
C GLU A 88 3.61 -3.44 21.33
N LYS A 89 4.55 -4.02 20.58
CA LYS A 89 5.38 -3.26 19.64
C LYS A 89 4.57 -2.63 18.49
N GLN A 90 3.52 -3.27 18.01
CA GLN A 90 2.65 -2.70 16.96
C GLN A 90 1.74 -1.57 17.48
N LEU A 91 1.21 -1.72 18.69
CA LEU A 91 0.27 -0.78 19.29
C LEU A 91 0.96 0.40 19.97
N PHE A 92 2.01 0.13 20.74
CA PHE A 92 2.69 1.09 21.61
C PHE A 92 4.14 1.35 21.21
N GLY A 93 4.69 0.57 20.27
CA GLY A 93 6.00 0.88 19.71
C GLY A 93 5.95 2.19 18.92
N LYS A 94 7.03 2.97 19.04
CA LYS A 94 7.21 4.19 18.24
C LYS A 94 7.13 3.81 16.76
N LYS A 95 6.05 4.20 16.10
CA LYS A 95 5.91 4.09 14.64
C LYS A 95 6.88 5.08 14.00
N SER A 96 8.13 4.65 13.84
CA SER A 96 9.07 5.38 13.00
C SER A 96 8.75 5.05 11.55
N GLU A 97 8.10 5.98 10.87
CA GLU A 97 7.98 5.94 9.40
C GLU A 97 9.31 6.25 8.70
N LYS A 98 10.47 6.28 9.41
CA LYS A 98 11.76 6.67 8.83
C LYS A 98 12.93 5.78 9.26
N SER A 99 13.33 4.95 8.29
CA SER A 99 14.67 4.43 7.94
C SER A 99 15.68 4.02 9.02
N ASN A 100 16.13 2.78 8.90
CA ASN A 100 17.42 2.28 9.40
C ASN A 100 18.58 3.20 9.00
N LYS A 101 19.37 3.63 9.98
CA LYS A 101 20.79 3.96 9.77
C LYS A 101 21.59 2.75 10.19
N ILE A 102 22.30 2.17 9.24
CA ILE A 102 23.40 1.24 9.48
C ILE A 102 24.47 2.04 10.22
N GLU A 103 24.82 1.61 11.42
CA GLU A 103 25.90 2.20 12.22
C GLU A 103 27.25 1.79 11.62
N GLY A 104 27.68 2.55 10.61
CA GLY A 104 29.10 2.65 10.26
C GLY A 104 29.75 3.72 11.14
N GLN A 105 30.70 3.30 11.98
CA GLN A 105 31.55 4.18 12.76
C GLN A 105 32.28 5.16 11.82
N ALA A 106 31.91 6.44 11.90
CA ALA A 106 32.71 7.54 11.42
C ALA A 106 32.64 8.65 12.46
N ASN A 107 33.81 9.08 12.94
CA ASN A 107 33.99 10.25 13.79
C ASN A 107 33.17 11.41 13.25
N ALA A 108 32.09 11.77 13.95
CA ALA A 108 31.27 12.90 13.59
C ALA A 108 31.71 14.07 14.47
N ASP A 109 32.48 14.99 13.87
CA ASP A 109 32.44 16.39 14.26
C ASP A 109 30.97 16.77 14.47
N LYS A 110 30.68 17.51 15.55
CA LYS A 110 29.34 17.97 15.88
C LYS A 110 28.84 18.90 14.78
N ILE A 111 28.30 18.33 13.71
CA ILE A 111 27.53 19.06 12.70
C ILE A 111 26.27 19.50 13.43
N GLU A 112 26.23 20.80 13.77
CA GLU A 112 25.02 21.43 14.30
C GLU A 112 23.86 21.08 13.37
N LYS A 113 22.85 20.41 13.92
CA LYS A 113 21.66 20.01 13.18
C LYS A 113 20.92 21.28 12.81
N LYS A 114 21.06 21.72 11.56
CA LYS A 114 20.32 22.86 11.01
C LYS A 114 18.83 22.66 11.22
N ASN A 115 18.15 23.72 11.64
CA ASN A 115 16.71 23.70 11.81
C ASN A 115 16.01 23.37 10.48
N ARG A 116 14.94 22.58 10.56
CA ARG A 116 14.16 22.18 9.40
C ARG A 116 13.40 23.40 8.86
N GLY A 117 13.58 23.71 7.58
CA GLY A 117 12.99 24.88 6.92
C GLY A 117 14.03 25.76 6.24
N GLN A 118 13.56 26.81 5.57
CA GLN A 118 14.42 27.83 4.97
C GLN A 118 15.25 28.52 6.05
N GLN A 119 16.55 28.66 5.81
CA GLN A 119 17.44 29.31 6.77
C GLN A 119 17.21 30.83 6.79
N PRO A 120 17.25 31.47 7.96
CA PRO A 120 17.19 32.94 8.07
C PRO A 120 18.24 33.60 7.17
N GLY A 121 17.85 34.64 6.43
CA GLY A 121 18.74 35.38 5.54
C GLY A 121 19.05 34.71 4.20
N LYS A 122 18.46 33.54 3.89
CA LYS A 122 18.47 33.00 2.53
C LYS A 122 17.29 33.56 1.73
N PRO A 123 17.48 34.01 0.48
CA PRO A 123 16.37 34.43 -0.36
C PRO A 123 15.38 33.28 -0.51
N GLY A 124 14.08 33.61 -0.51
CA GLY A 124 13.01 32.65 -0.80
C GLY A 124 13.19 32.02 -2.16
N HIS A 125 12.68 30.81 -2.33
CA HIS A 125 12.39 30.32 -3.67
C HIS A 125 11.31 31.24 -4.24
N GLY A 126 11.68 32.06 -5.23
CA GLY A 126 10.74 32.95 -5.91
C GLY A 126 9.61 32.17 -6.57
N HIS A 127 8.61 32.89 -7.08
CA HIS A 127 7.54 32.28 -7.86
C HIS A 127 8.14 31.53 -9.06
N GLY A 128 7.69 30.30 -9.28
CA GLY A 128 8.16 29.48 -10.39
C GLY A 128 7.76 30.16 -11.70
N LYS A 129 8.67 30.17 -12.67
CA LYS A 129 8.38 30.74 -14.00
C LYS A 129 7.40 29.81 -14.73
N HIS A 130 6.21 30.30 -15.07
CA HIS A 130 5.14 29.54 -15.70
C HIS A 130 5.25 29.51 -17.24
N ASP A 131 6.48 29.42 -17.78
CA ASP A 131 6.86 29.64 -19.19
C ASP A 131 6.18 28.72 -20.22
N ARG A 132 5.45 27.68 -19.78
CA ARG A 132 4.76 26.72 -20.66
C ARG A 132 3.29 27.03 -20.87
N LEU A 133 2.74 27.98 -20.12
CA LEU A 133 1.34 28.38 -20.25
C LEU A 133 1.18 29.40 -21.37
N GLU A 134 0.05 29.35 -22.06
CA GLU A 134 -0.36 30.39 -23.00
C GLU A 134 -0.75 31.64 -22.20
N VAL A 135 -0.23 32.80 -22.60
CA VAL A 135 -0.54 34.10 -21.98
C VAL A 135 -1.67 34.73 -22.79
N ILE A 136 -2.78 35.04 -22.11
CA ILE A 136 -3.91 35.79 -22.67
C ILE A 136 -3.92 37.15 -21.96
N GLU A 137 -3.65 38.21 -22.70
CA GLU A 137 -3.62 39.58 -22.18
C GLU A 137 -5.04 40.13 -22.01
N GLU A 138 -5.35 40.64 -20.82
CA GLU A 138 -6.58 41.37 -20.51
C GLU A 138 -6.21 42.76 -20.00
N VAL A 139 -6.54 43.79 -20.78
CA VAL A 139 -6.31 45.18 -20.38
C VAL A 139 -7.51 45.66 -19.56
N ILE A 140 -7.28 45.97 -18.30
CA ILE A 140 -8.28 46.54 -17.40
C ILE A 140 -8.14 48.05 -17.44
N GLU A 141 -9.12 48.73 -18.03
CA GLU A 141 -9.18 50.18 -18.02
C GLU A 141 -9.96 50.70 -16.81
N ILE A 142 -9.52 51.84 -16.28
CA ILE A 142 -10.27 52.60 -15.27
C ILE A 142 -11.62 53.00 -15.89
N PRO A 143 -12.76 52.88 -15.17
CA PRO A 143 -14.06 53.35 -15.65
C PRO A 143 -14.00 54.82 -16.09
N GLU A 144 -14.71 55.20 -17.16
CA GLU A 144 -14.64 56.55 -17.73
C GLU A 144 -14.92 57.67 -16.69
N GLU A 145 -15.79 57.41 -15.72
CA GLU A 145 -16.16 58.34 -14.64
C GLU A 145 -14.99 58.64 -13.68
N GLU A 146 -14.10 57.67 -13.48
CA GLU A 146 -12.94 57.76 -12.58
C GLU A 146 -11.68 58.28 -13.30
N ARG A 147 -11.76 58.55 -14.60
CA ARG A 147 -10.64 59.12 -15.39
C ARG A 147 -10.47 60.63 -15.20
N TYR A 148 -11.17 61.23 -14.24
CA TYR A 148 -11.12 62.66 -13.97
C TYR A 148 -10.68 62.93 -12.54
N CYS A 149 -9.92 64.01 -12.35
CA CYS A 149 -9.52 64.41 -11.00
C CYS A 149 -10.72 64.92 -10.19
N GLU A 150 -10.97 64.34 -9.02
CA GLU A 150 -12.09 64.72 -8.13
C GLU A 150 -12.01 66.19 -7.63
N ILE A 151 -10.83 66.82 -7.68
CA ILE A 151 -10.60 68.17 -7.13
C ILE A 151 -10.77 69.24 -8.21
N CYS A 152 -10.22 69.02 -9.41
CA CYS A 152 -10.19 70.03 -10.48
C CYS A 152 -10.98 69.64 -11.74
N GLY A 153 -11.45 68.40 -11.84
CA GLY A 153 -12.28 67.90 -12.95
C GLY A 153 -11.56 67.69 -14.29
N LEU A 154 -10.23 67.84 -14.34
CA LEU A 154 -9.45 67.59 -15.55
C LEU A 154 -9.28 66.07 -15.80
N PRO A 155 -9.27 65.62 -17.06
CA PRO A 155 -9.03 64.22 -17.41
C PRO A 155 -7.57 63.82 -17.14
N PHE A 156 -7.37 62.57 -16.73
CA PHE A 156 -6.05 61.95 -16.67
C PHE A 156 -5.58 61.56 -18.08
N GLU A 157 -4.27 61.70 -18.31
CA GLU A 157 -3.62 61.26 -19.55
C GLU A 157 -3.10 59.82 -19.42
N ASP A 158 -2.97 59.13 -20.55
CA ASP A 158 -2.43 57.78 -20.59
C ASP A 158 -0.95 57.77 -20.14
N PHE A 159 -0.62 56.88 -19.21
CA PHE A 159 0.75 56.70 -18.75
C PHE A 159 1.51 55.74 -19.68
N PRO A 160 2.78 56.02 -20.04
CA PRO A 160 3.57 55.11 -20.86
C PRO A 160 4.01 53.89 -20.05
N GLY A 161 3.33 52.76 -20.27
CA GLY A 161 3.61 51.47 -19.65
C GLY A 161 2.39 50.90 -18.93
N THR A 162 2.46 49.64 -18.55
CA THR A 162 1.41 48.92 -17.83
C THR A 162 1.99 48.34 -16.54
N ASP A 163 1.16 48.25 -15.51
CA ASP A 163 1.48 47.50 -14.29
C ASP A 163 0.96 46.07 -14.48
N ASP A 164 1.85 45.18 -14.87
CA ASP A 164 1.49 43.83 -15.30
C ASP A 164 1.45 42.86 -14.09
N SER A 165 0.36 42.10 -13.98
CA SER A 165 0.22 41.02 -13.01
C SER A 165 -0.28 39.75 -13.67
N ASP A 166 0.40 38.63 -13.42
CA ASP A 166 0.06 37.33 -14.00
C ASP A 166 -0.86 36.50 -13.08
N ASP A 167 -2.03 36.10 -13.60
CA ASP A 167 -2.95 35.17 -12.94
C ASP A 167 -2.97 33.80 -13.63
N ILE A 168 -2.92 32.72 -12.84
CA ILE A 168 -3.08 31.36 -13.37
C ILE A 168 -4.57 31.00 -13.38
N VAL A 169 -5.20 31.13 -14.54
CA VAL A 169 -6.63 30.85 -14.72
C VAL A 169 -6.86 29.40 -15.15
N TYR A 170 -7.78 28.70 -14.46
CA TYR A 170 -8.22 27.35 -14.81
C TYR A 170 -9.67 27.35 -15.31
N ASN A 171 -9.88 27.01 -16.59
CA ASN A 171 -11.21 27.03 -17.22
C ASN A 171 -11.54 25.69 -17.89
N VAL A 172 -12.51 24.96 -17.35
CA VAL A 172 -13.02 23.71 -17.94
C VAL A 172 -14.48 23.89 -18.31
N LYS A 173 -14.78 23.84 -19.61
CA LYS A 173 -16.15 23.90 -20.15
C LYS A 173 -16.47 22.64 -20.93
N ALA A 174 -17.34 21.81 -20.36
CA ALA A 174 -17.92 20.71 -21.10
C ALA A 174 -19.03 21.21 -22.06
N HIS A 175 -19.14 20.62 -23.25
CA HIS A 175 -20.17 20.99 -24.21
C HIS A 175 -20.77 19.77 -24.92
N LYS A 176 -22.05 19.88 -25.31
CA LYS A 176 -22.75 18.85 -26.07
C LYS A 176 -22.67 19.12 -27.57
N ARG A 177 -21.89 18.31 -28.28
CA ARG A 177 -21.77 18.41 -29.74
C ARG A 177 -22.91 17.66 -30.47
N ARG A 178 -23.82 18.40 -31.11
CA ARG A 178 -24.92 17.83 -31.94
C ARG A 178 -24.57 17.87 -33.43
N ARG A 179 -24.33 16.71 -34.04
CA ARG A 179 -24.05 16.59 -35.49
C ARG A 179 -25.35 16.48 -36.29
N LYS A 180 -25.71 17.51 -37.05
CA LYS A 180 -26.82 17.48 -38.01
C LYS A 180 -26.29 17.10 -39.40
N ARG A 181 -26.64 15.92 -39.87
CA ARG A 181 -26.17 15.40 -41.18
C ARG A 181 -27.08 15.92 -42.29
N LYS A 182 -26.50 16.53 -43.32
CA LYS A 182 -27.23 16.92 -44.53
C LYS A 182 -27.68 15.68 -45.30
N ARG A 183 -28.91 15.75 -45.83
CA ARG A 183 -29.52 14.74 -46.69
C ARG A 183 -29.79 15.40 -48.04
N TYR A 184 -29.52 14.67 -49.11
CA TYR A 184 -29.72 15.16 -50.47
C TYR A 184 -30.69 14.22 -51.20
N LYS A 185 -31.63 14.80 -51.93
CA LYS A 185 -32.58 14.07 -52.76
C LYS A 185 -32.00 13.95 -54.16
N LYS A 186 -32.15 12.77 -54.78
CA LYS A 186 -31.77 12.61 -56.19
C LYS A 186 -32.65 13.46 -57.10
N THR A 187 -32.05 14.05 -58.12
CA THR A 187 -32.74 14.81 -59.18
C THR A 187 -32.79 14.05 -60.50
N CYS A 188 -31.98 13.00 -60.66
CA CYS A 188 -31.96 12.16 -61.85
C CYS A 188 -32.97 11.00 -61.77
N LYS A 189 -33.33 10.45 -62.95
CA LYS A 189 -34.25 9.30 -63.10
C LYS A 189 -33.53 7.93 -63.09
N CYS A 190 -32.22 7.90 -62.83
CA CYS A 190 -31.43 6.67 -62.85
C CYS A 190 -31.96 5.65 -61.81
N PRO A 191 -32.29 4.40 -62.21
CA PRO A 191 -32.91 3.41 -61.33
C PRO A 191 -31.94 2.89 -60.25
N GLU A 192 -30.65 2.79 -60.56
CA GLU A 192 -29.64 2.22 -59.65
C GLU A 192 -29.22 3.16 -58.49
N THR A 193 -29.63 4.43 -58.53
CA THR A 193 -29.21 5.41 -57.51
C THR A 193 -30.24 5.58 -56.41
N PRO A 194 -29.81 5.54 -55.12
CA PRO A 194 -30.72 5.69 -53.98
C PRO A 194 -31.43 7.05 -54.00
N GLY A 195 -32.71 7.06 -53.64
CA GLY A 195 -33.57 8.26 -53.70
C GLY A 195 -33.10 9.41 -52.79
N ILE A 196 -32.46 9.07 -51.67
CA ILE A 196 -31.91 10.02 -50.71
C ILE A 196 -30.54 9.51 -50.28
N ILE A 197 -29.52 10.36 -50.40
CA ILE A 197 -28.19 10.11 -49.84
C ILE A 197 -27.99 10.96 -48.59
N THR A 198 -27.28 10.42 -47.61
CA THR A 198 -27.00 11.12 -46.34
C THR A 198 -25.49 11.16 -46.14
N ALA A 199 -24.94 12.34 -45.83
CA ALA A 199 -23.51 12.49 -45.55
C ALA A 199 -23.05 11.45 -44.50
N PRO A 200 -21.92 10.75 -44.64
CA PRO A 200 -21.51 9.68 -43.75
C PRO A 200 -21.31 10.16 -42.30
N LEU A 201 -21.45 9.26 -41.33
CA LEU A 201 -21.19 9.60 -39.93
C LEU A 201 -19.68 9.60 -39.70
N PRO A 202 -19.10 10.63 -39.05
CA PRO A 202 -17.69 10.58 -38.69
C PRO A 202 -17.43 9.39 -37.78
N PRO A 203 -16.29 8.70 -37.95
CA PRO A 203 -15.95 7.53 -37.14
C PRO A 203 -15.93 7.92 -35.66
N LYS A 204 -16.39 7.00 -34.82
CA LYS A 204 -16.32 7.10 -33.35
C LYS A 204 -15.59 5.89 -32.82
N LEU A 205 -14.83 6.08 -31.73
CA LEU A 205 -14.11 5.00 -31.05
C LEU A 205 -15.05 3.84 -30.68
N ILE A 206 -16.19 4.16 -30.06
CA ILE A 206 -17.25 3.19 -29.77
C ILE A 206 -18.45 3.51 -30.67
N PRO A 207 -18.87 2.60 -31.57
CA PRO A 207 -20.02 2.80 -32.42
C PRO A 207 -21.29 3.12 -31.61
N LYS A 208 -22.05 4.13 -32.08
CA LYS A 208 -23.28 4.63 -31.43
C LYS A 208 -23.11 5.16 -29.99
N GLY A 209 -21.88 5.26 -29.48
CA GLY A 209 -21.61 5.81 -28.15
C GLY A 209 -21.92 7.30 -28.05
N ILE A 210 -22.33 7.74 -26.85
CA ILE A 210 -22.56 9.15 -26.53
C ILE A 210 -21.25 9.91 -26.34
N LEU A 211 -20.28 9.28 -25.66
CA LEU A 211 -18.99 9.88 -25.32
C LEU A 211 -18.07 9.99 -26.55
N ASP A 212 -17.39 11.12 -26.62
CA ASP A 212 -16.38 11.41 -27.63
C ASP A 212 -15.03 10.78 -27.27
N THR A 213 -14.14 10.64 -28.26
CA THR A 213 -12.78 10.11 -28.04
C THR A 213 -12.00 10.93 -27.01
N SER A 214 -12.17 12.25 -27.01
CA SER A 214 -11.55 13.16 -26.02
C SER A 214 -11.86 12.76 -24.57
N VAL A 215 -13.12 12.41 -24.29
CA VAL A 215 -13.56 11.98 -22.95
C VAL A 215 -12.92 10.64 -22.58
N TRP A 216 -12.82 9.70 -23.52
CA TRP A 216 -12.17 8.40 -23.27
C TRP A 216 -10.68 8.55 -22.97
N VAL A 217 -9.98 9.41 -23.71
CA VAL A 217 -8.56 9.70 -23.45
C VAL A 217 -8.38 10.24 -22.04
N LYS A 218 -9.19 11.22 -21.62
CA LYS A 218 -9.14 11.76 -20.25
C LYS A 218 -9.42 10.70 -19.19
N ILE A 219 -10.42 9.84 -19.38
CA ILE A 219 -10.74 8.75 -18.44
C ILE A 219 -9.55 7.79 -18.29
N ILE A 220 -8.89 7.43 -19.39
CA ILE A 220 -7.76 6.49 -19.38
C ILE A 220 -6.56 7.12 -18.67
N LEU A 221 -6.23 8.37 -18.99
CA LEU A 221 -5.16 9.12 -18.33
C LEU A 221 -5.44 9.26 -16.83
N ASP A 222 -6.65 9.67 -16.44
CA ASP A 222 -6.98 9.83 -15.03
C ASP A 222 -6.90 8.51 -14.27
N LYS A 223 -7.41 7.43 -14.88
CA LYS A 223 -7.45 6.12 -14.21
C LYS A 223 -6.07 5.49 -14.08
N TYR A 224 -5.28 5.48 -15.14
CA TYR A 224 -4.04 4.70 -15.21
C TYR A 224 -2.78 5.53 -15.05
N TYR A 225 -2.77 6.79 -15.48
CA TYR A 225 -1.61 7.68 -15.33
C TYR A 225 -1.67 8.46 -14.02
N LEU A 226 -2.84 9.01 -13.66
CA LEU A 226 -3.04 9.76 -12.41
C LEU A 226 -3.55 8.89 -11.24
N TYR A 227 -3.76 7.59 -11.45
CA TYR A 227 -4.24 6.64 -10.45
C TYR A 227 -5.53 7.05 -9.73
N ARG A 228 -6.38 7.81 -10.42
CA ARG A 228 -7.63 8.31 -9.84
C ARG A 228 -8.75 7.29 -10.03
N PRO A 229 -9.47 6.92 -8.95
CA PRO A 229 -10.66 6.08 -9.06
C PRO A 229 -11.69 6.71 -10.01
N THR A 230 -12.24 5.90 -10.92
CA THR A 230 -13.15 6.37 -11.97
C THR A 230 -14.35 7.14 -11.41
N TYR A 231 -14.90 6.69 -10.28
CA TYR A 231 -16.00 7.38 -9.60
C TYR A 231 -15.65 8.81 -9.18
N ARG A 232 -14.41 9.06 -8.72
CA ARG A 232 -13.98 10.43 -8.37
C ARG A 232 -13.92 11.34 -9.58
N PHE A 233 -13.49 10.82 -10.73
CA PHE A 233 -13.51 11.57 -11.99
C PHE A 233 -14.93 11.88 -12.45
N LEU A 234 -15.84 10.91 -12.34
CA LEU A 234 -17.25 11.16 -12.66
C LEU A 234 -17.88 12.21 -11.73
N ARG A 235 -17.53 12.20 -10.44
CA ARG A 235 -17.96 13.26 -9.50
C ARG A 235 -17.43 14.64 -9.84
N GLU A 236 -16.24 14.75 -10.44
CA GLU A 236 -15.75 16.04 -10.92
C GLU A 236 -16.49 16.48 -12.17
N LEU A 237 -16.78 15.57 -13.10
CA LEU A 237 -17.57 15.90 -14.28
C LEU A 237 -18.97 16.40 -13.92
N ASP A 238 -19.55 15.88 -12.84
CA ASP A 238 -20.83 16.34 -12.28
C ASP A 238 -20.78 17.82 -11.84
N LEU A 239 -19.62 18.32 -11.38
CA LEU A 239 -19.43 19.75 -11.06
C LEU A 239 -19.52 20.67 -12.29
N TYR A 240 -19.39 20.09 -13.49
CA TYR A 240 -19.51 20.78 -14.77
C TYR A 240 -20.81 20.42 -15.50
N ASP A 241 -21.83 19.96 -14.76
CA ASP A 241 -23.15 19.52 -15.27
C ASP A 241 -23.06 18.35 -16.28
N VAL A 242 -22.01 17.53 -16.20
CA VAL A 242 -21.82 16.35 -17.05
C VAL A 242 -22.09 15.08 -16.24
N ASP A 243 -23.35 14.68 -16.19
CA ASP A 243 -23.74 13.41 -15.61
C ASP A 243 -23.43 12.24 -16.56
N ILE A 244 -22.58 11.31 -16.10
CA ILE A 244 -22.23 10.08 -16.80
C ILE A 244 -22.35 8.92 -15.83
N ALA A 245 -23.20 7.94 -16.16
CA ALA A 245 -23.33 6.73 -15.38
C ALA A 245 -22.02 5.92 -15.35
N GLN A 246 -21.65 5.43 -14.15
CA GLN A 246 -20.48 4.58 -13.94
C GLN A 246 -20.48 3.34 -14.86
N GLY A 247 -21.66 2.75 -15.12
CA GLY A 247 -21.84 1.60 -16.01
C GLY A 247 -21.45 1.88 -17.46
N THR A 248 -21.66 3.11 -17.94
CA THR A 248 -21.25 3.53 -19.28
C THR A 248 -19.74 3.52 -19.43
N VAL A 249 -19.03 3.98 -18.40
CA VAL A 249 -17.55 4.01 -18.40
C VAL A 249 -16.96 2.61 -18.28
N THR A 250 -17.46 1.79 -17.35
CA THR A 250 -16.95 0.42 -17.17
C THR A 250 -17.19 -0.44 -18.41
N GLY A 251 -18.37 -0.35 -19.01
CA GLY A 251 -18.69 -1.04 -20.27
C GLY A 251 -17.84 -0.55 -21.44
N GLY A 252 -17.58 0.76 -21.53
CA GLY A 252 -16.74 1.31 -22.59
C GLY A 252 -15.26 0.96 -22.44
N LEU A 253 -14.71 0.97 -21.22
CA LEU A 253 -13.33 0.53 -20.97
C LEU A 253 -13.11 -0.93 -21.41
N LYS A 254 -14.08 -1.82 -21.16
CA LYS A 254 -14.03 -3.21 -21.65
C LYS A 254 -14.00 -3.30 -23.18
N LYS A 255 -14.69 -2.41 -23.88
CA LYS A 255 -14.71 -2.36 -25.36
C LYS A 255 -13.43 -1.78 -25.96
N ILE A 256 -12.78 -0.88 -25.22
CA ILE A 256 -11.54 -0.22 -25.67
C ILE A 256 -10.33 -1.12 -25.40
N ALA A 257 -10.35 -1.93 -24.34
CA ALA A 257 -9.21 -2.78 -23.96
C ALA A 257 -8.60 -3.59 -25.12
N PRO A 258 -9.38 -4.29 -25.99
CA PRO A 258 -8.83 -5.04 -27.11
C PRO A 258 -8.08 -4.20 -28.17
N LEU A 259 -8.33 -2.89 -28.21
CA LEU A 259 -7.61 -1.99 -29.13
C LEU A 259 -6.13 -1.84 -28.76
N PHE A 260 -5.76 -2.15 -27.51
CA PHE A 260 -4.39 -2.11 -27.04
C PHE A 260 -3.64 -3.44 -27.24
N ASP A 261 -4.34 -4.53 -27.61
CA ASP A 261 -3.72 -5.85 -27.79
C ASP A 261 -2.54 -5.86 -28.78
N PRO A 262 -2.58 -5.15 -29.93
CA PRO A 262 -1.43 -5.10 -30.83
C PRO A 262 -0.20 -4.44 -30.20
N ILE A 263 -0.42 -3.40 -29.39
CA ILE A 263 0.66 -2.66 -28.71
C ILE A 263 1.25 -3.53 -27.59
N LEU A 264 0.40 -4.24 -26.85
CA LEU A 264 0.83 -5.17 -25.80
C LEU A 264 1.70 -6.29 -26.37
N LYS A 265 1.30 -6.88 -27.50
CA LYS A 265 2.10 -7.91 -28.19
C LYS A 265 3.48 -7.40 -28.59
N GLU A 266 3.56 -6.21 -29.17
CA GLU A 266 4.84 -5.59 -29.55
C GLU A 266 5.74 -5.33 -28.33
N ILE A 267 5.15 -4.88 -27.20
CA ILE A 267 5.88 -4.68 -25.94
C ILE A 267 6.41 -6.03 -25.41
N GLU A 268 5.60 -7.08 -25.44
CA GLU A 268 6.00 -8.42 -25.02
C GLU A 268 7.12 -9.00 -25.88
N GLU A 269 7.04 -8.84 -27.20
CA GLU A 269 8.08 -9.27 -28.14
C GLU A 269 9.40 -8.54 -27.89
N LYS A 270 9.36 -7.21 -27.73
CA LYS A 270 10.55 -6.41 -27.38
C LYS A 270 11.17 -6.87 -26.06
N ASN A 271 10.35 -7.09 -25.03
CA ASN A 271 10.85 -7.56 -23.74
C ASN A 271 11.50 -8.94 -23.85
N LYS A 272 10.95 -9.86 -24.65
CA LYS A 272 11.57 -11.18 -24.91
C LYS A 272 12.90 -11.08 -25.65
N SER A 273 13.05 -10.13 -26.57
CA SER A 273 14.29 -9.92 -27.33
C SER A 273 15.41 -9.23 -26.53
N ALA A 274 15.08 -8.63 -25.38
CA ALA A 274 16.02 -7.91 -24.54
C ALA A 274 16.70 -8.78 -23.46
N PHE A 275 16.29 -10.05 -23.35
CA PHE A 275 16.92 -11.09 -22.51
C PHE A 275 17.55 -12.17 -23.38
#